data_AF-V4CCP9-F1
#
_entry.id   AF-V4CCP9-F1
#
_cell.length_a   1.000
_cell.length_b   1.000
_cell.length_c   1.000
_cell.angle_alpha   90.00
_cell.angle_beta   90.00
_cell.angle_gamma   90.00
#
_symmetry.space_group_name_H-M   'P 1'
#
loop_
_entity.id
_entity.type
_entity.pdbx_description
1 polymer ?
#
loop_
_entity_poly.entity_id
_entity_poly.type
_entity_poly.pdbx_seq_one_letter_code
_entity_poly.pdbx_strand_id
1 'polypeptide(L)'
;KQWVHPQEALSRGHILYNVKFLGECSVDTPKGTEVVKDAIRKMKFNKHIKRAEGQKPPKVELTISIDGLTIQDRVSKRIMHQYPLHRISYCADDKSDKRMFTFIAKAANSTQHNCYVFDSEKCVSICLLSYT
;
A
#
# COMPACT_ATOMS: atom_id res chain seq x y z
N LYS A 1 -15.07 -13.30 9.03
CA LYS A 1 -13.89 -12.45 9.30
C LYS A 1 -14.39 -11.25 10.09
N GLN A 2 -13.96 -11.11 11.34
CA GLN A 2 -14.50 -10.17 12.32
C GLN A 2 -13.82 -8.81 12.15
N TRP A 3 -14.61 -7.75 12.08
CA TRP A 3 -14.20 -6.35 12.00
C TRP A 3 -13.54 -5.94 13.33
N VAL A 4 -12.37 -5.28 13.29
CA VAL A 4 -11.48 -5.14 14.48
C VAL A 4 -11.30 -3.68 14.93
N HIS A 5 -11.98 -2.70 14.32
CA HIS A 5 -11.75 -1.30 14.64
C HIS A 5 -12.90 -0.70 15.45
N PRO A 6 -12.65 -0.02 16.58
CA PRO A 6 -13.70 0.63 17.36
C PRO A 6 -14.38 1.75 16.56
N GLN A 7 -15.65 2.01 16.85
CA GLN A 7 -16.51 2.98 16.18
C GLN A 7 -15.95 4.43 16.25
N GLU A 8 -15.06 4.71 17.22
CA GLU A 8 -14.34 5.98 17.36
C GLU A 8 -13.24 6.20 16.29
N ALA A 9 -12.70 5.13 15.70
CA ALA A 9 -11.75 5.24 14.59
C ALA A 9 -12.40 5.87 13.34
N LEU A 10 -13.71 5.69 13.16
CA LEU A 10 -14.47 6.22 12.02
C LEU A 10 -14.88 7.70 12.19
N SER A 11 -14.92 8.23 13.41
CA SER A 11 -15.48 9.56 13.68
C SER A 11 -14.42 10.67 13.85
N ARG A 12 -13.20 10.34 14.32
CA ARG A 12 -12.04 11.28 14.37
C ARG A 12 -10.66 10.62 14.22
N GLY A 13 -10.60 9.31 13.94
CA GLY A 13 -9.38 8.51 14.03
C GLY A 13 -8.68 8.27 12.69
N HIS A 14 -7.39 7.97 12.78
CA HIS A 14 -6.61 7.36 11.71
C HIS A 14 -6.17 5.97 12.15
N ILE A 15 -6.02 5.05 11.21
CA ILE A 15 -5.58 3.68 11.48
C ILE A 15 -4.14 3.53 10.98
N LEU A 16 -3.27 3.02 11.85
CA LEU A 16 -1.85 2.82 11.57
C LEU A 16 -1.54 1.35 11.30
N TYR A 17 -0.86 1.09 10.19
CA TYR A 17 -0.34 -0.22 9.83
C TYR A 17 1.18 -0.17 9.70
N ASN A 18 1.86 -0.99 10.51
CA ASN A 18 3.30 -1.22 10.37
C ASN A 18 3.53 -2.31 9.33
N VAL A 19 4.05 -1.94 8.17
CA VAL A 19 4.22 -2.82 7.01
C VAL A 19 5.62 -2.69 6.42
N LYS A 20 6.02 -3.62 5.55
CA LYS A 20 7.25 -3.50 4.77
C LYS A 20 6.91 -2.97 3.38
N PHE A 21 7.58 -1.91 2.96
CA PHE A 21 7.39 -1.37 1.61
C PHE A 21 8.35 -2.06 0.64
N LEU A 22 7.80 -2.77 -0.35
CA LEU A 22 8.59 -3.49 -1.35
C LEU A 22 8.99 -2.56 -2.50
N GLY A 23 8.17 -1.54 -2.75
CA GLY A 23 8.39 -0.52 -3.75
C GLY A 23 7.12 -0.21 -4.54
N GLU A 24 7.30 0.62 -5.54
CA GLU A 24 6.28 1.10 -6.47
C GLU A 24 6.69 0.85 -7.92
N CYS A 25 5.71 0.78 -8.81
CA CYS A 25 5.94 0.78 -10.24
C CYS A 25 4.81 1.47 -11.01
N SER A 26 5.17 2.09 -12.14
CA SER A 26 4.20 2.61 -13.09
C SER A 26 3.34 1.49 -13.64
N VAL A 27 2.04 1.76 -13.81
CA VAL A 27 1.07 0.84 -14.38
C VAL A 27 0.22 1.55 -15.42
N ASP A 28 -0.20 0.81 -16.45
CA ASP A 28 -0.92 1.38 -17.60
C ASP A 28 -2.40 1.62 -17.31
N THR A 29 -2.97 0.88 -16.35
CA THR A 29 -4.40 1.00 -16.00
C THR A 29 -4.59 1.33 -14.52
N PRO A 30 -5.66 2.08 -14.17
CA PRO A 30 -5.96 2.46 -12.79
C PRO A 30 -6.42 1.31 -11.89
N LYS A 31 -6.76 0.14 -12.49
CA LYS A 31 -7.34 -1.01 -11.81
C LYS A 31 -7.06 -2.30 -12.58
N GLY A 32 -7.06 -3.44 -11.88
CA GLY A 32 -7.05 -4.76 -12.49
C GLY A 32 -6.16 -5.76 -11.74
N THR A 33 -6.65 -6.99 -11.62
CA THR A 33 -5.94 -8.07 -10.93
C THR A 33 -4.61 -8.42 -11.61
N GLU A 34 -4.58 -8.47 -12.95
CA GLU A 34 -3.35 -8.82 -13.67
C GLU A 34 -2.27 -7.72 -13.54
N VAL A 35 -2.68 -6.46 -13.54
CA VAL A 35 -1.79 -5.32 -13.29
C VAL A 35 -1.14 -5.41 -11.91
N VAL A 36 -1.95 -5.72 -10.88
CA VAL A 36 -1.44 -5.93 -9.52
C VAL A 36 -0.52 -7.13 -9.44
N LYS A 37 -0.88 -8.27 -10.04
CA LYS A 37 -0.03 -9.47 -10.04
C LYS A 37 1.33 -9.21 -10.68
N ASP A 38 1.34 -8.49 -11.81
CA ASP A 38 2.58 -8.15 -12.49
C ASP A 38 3.48 -7.24 -11.64
N ALA A 39 2.89 -6.20 -11.04
CA ALA A 39 3.58 -5.32 -10.10
C ALA A 39 4.18 -6.11 -8.92
N ILE A 40 3.42 -7.04 -8.33
CA ILE A 40 3.89 -7.89 -7.22
C ILE A 40 5.05 -8.78 -7.67
N ARG A 41 4.96 -9.43 -8.85
CA ARG A 41 6.05 -10.26 -9.38
C ARG A 41 7.33 -9.43 -9.55
N LYS A 42 7.23 -8.25 -10.16
CA LYS A 42 8.35 -7.32 -10.36
C LYS A 42 8.97 -6.91 -9.02
N MET A 43 8.15 -6.57 -8.02
CA MET A 43 8.63 -6.18 -6.70
C MET A 43 9.25 -7.34 -5.93
N LYS A 44 8.72 -8.56 -6.05
CA LYS A 44 9.32 -9.78 -5.47
C LYS A 44 10.69 -10.08 -6.09
N PHE A 45 10.82 -9.94 -7.41
CA PHE A 45 12.09 -10.10 -8.10
C PHE A 45 13.11 -9.05 -7.63
N ASN A 46 12.74 -7.77 -7.63
CA ASN A 46 13.61 -6.69 -7.14
C ASN A 46 14.03 -6.88 -5.68
N LYS A 47 13.12 -7.36 -4.82
CA LYS A 47 13.42 -7.71 -3.42
C LYS A 47 14.45 -8.84 -3.34
N HIS A 48 14.39 -9.83 -4.24
CA HIS A 48 15.37 -10.92 -4.28
C HIS A 48 16.77 -10.41 -4.64
N ILE A 49 16.88 -9.55 -5.66
CA ILE A 49 18.15 -8.92 -6.07
C ILE A 49 18.73 -8.08 -4.93
N LYS A 50 17.94 -7.14 -4.38
CA LYS A 50 18.34 -6.30 -3.25
C LYS A 50 18.78 -7.11 -2.02
N ARG A 51 18.14 -8.25 -1.77
CA ARG A 51 18.52 -9.16 -0.68
C ARG A 51 19.90 -9.78 -0.92
N ALA A 52 20.23 -10.14 -2.15
CA ALA A 52 21.56 -10.63 -2.50
C ALA A 52 22.64 -9.56 -2.26
N GLU A 53 22.28 -8.28 -2.40
CA GLU A 53 23.12 -7.12 -2.08
C GLU A 53 23.11 -6.73 -0.59
N GLY A 54 22.48 -7.54 0.28
CA GLY A 54 22.39 -7.28 1.72
C GLY A 54 21.32 -6.25 2.14
N GLN A 55 20.56 -5.71 1.21
CA GLN A 55 19.50 -4.73 1.49
C GLN A 55 18.19 -5.41 1.90
N LYS A 56 17.47 -4.80 2.85
CA LYS A 56 16.16 -5.26 3.31
C LYS A 56 15.09 -4.21 2.95
N PRO A 57 13.85 -4.62 2.65
CA PRO A 57 12.76 -3.68 2.45
C PRO A 57 12.57 -2.77 3.67
N PRO A 58 12.41 -1.44 3.48
CA PRO A 58 12.20 -0.52 4.58
C PRO A 58 10.88 -0.83 5.30
N LYS A 59 10.87 -0.61 6.62
CA LYS A 59 9.65 -0.68 7.43
C LYS A 59 8.99 0.69 7.39
N VAL A 60 7.73 0.73 6.96
CA VAL A 60 6.95 1.95 6.87
C VAL A 60 5.73 1.87 7.78
N GLU A 61 5.25 3.03 8.18
CA GLU A 61 3.96 3.23 8.82
C GLU A 61 2.99 3.74 7.76
N LEU A 62 1.87 3.04 7.61
CA LEU A 62 0.80 3.37 6.68
C LEU A 62 -0.41 3.87 7.47
N THR A 63 -0.70 5.16 7.31
CA THR A 63 -1.75 5.86 8.02
C THR A 63 -2.94 6.04 7.10
N ILE A 64 -4.10 5.49 7.45
CA ILE A 64 -5.34 5.61 6.69
C ILE A 64 -6.34 6.42 7.54
N SER A 65 -6.81 7.53 7.00
CA SER A 65 -7.87 8.35 7.59
C SER A 65 -8.84 8.80 6.50
N ILE A 66 -9.91 9.51 6.90
CA ILE A 66 -10.84 10.15 5.98
C ILE A 66 -10.17 11.16 5.02
N ASP A 67 -9.03 11.73 5.42
CA ASP A 67 -8.31 12.70 4.60
C ASP A 67 -7.47 12.03 3.51
N GLY A 68 -7.00 10.80 3.75
CA GLY A 68 -6.09 10.15 2.84
C GLY A 68 -5.29 8.98 3.42
N LEU A 69 -4.37 8.52 2.60
CA LEU A 69 -3.35 7.54 2.94
C LEU A 69 -1.98 8.23 2.97
N THR A 70 -1.23 8.02 4.06
CA THR A 70 0.16 8.47 4.19
C THR A 70 1.09 7.28 4.39
N ILE A 71 2.23 7.28 3.71
CA ILE A 71 3.32 6.32 3.88
C ILE A 71 4.51 7.05 4.48
N GLN A 72 4.93 6.65 5.67
CA GLN A 72 6.06 7.25 6.38
C GLN A 72 7.13 6.21 6.67
N ASP A 73 8.39 6.53 6.38
CA ASP A 73 9.51 5.69 6.78
C ASP A 73 9.65 5.69 8.32
N ARG A 74 9.71 4.51 8.94
CA ARG A 74 9.66 4.44 10.41
C ARG A 74 10.93 4.90 11.10
N VAL A 75 12.07 4.81 10.42
CA VAL A 75 13.39 5.12 10.98
C VAL A 75 13.64 6.62 10.88
N SER A 76 13.58 7.16 9.67
CA SER A 76 13.82 8.57 9.38
C SER A 76 12.63 9.48 9.72
N LYS A 77 11.43 8.92 9.94
CA LYS A 77 10.17 9.66 10.09
C LYS A 77 9.81 10.53 8.89
N ARG A 78 10.43 10.31 7.73
CA ARG A 78 10.13 11.04 6.51
C ARG A 78 8.84 10.53 5.87
N ILE A 79 7.95 11.45 5.50
CA ILE A 79 6.79 11.13 4.65
C ILE A 79 7.31 10.81 3.24
N MET A 80 7.08 9.58 2.79
CA MET A 80 7.49 9.11 1.47
C MET A 80 6.43 9.44 0.42
N HIS A 81 5.16 9.16 0.76
CA HIS A 81 4.03 9.41 -0.13
C HIS A 81 2.80 9.80 0.68
N GLN A 82 1.95 10.63 0.07
CA GLN A 82 0.67 11.04 0.64
C GLN A 82 -0.34 11.20 -0.48
N TYR A 83 -1.48 10.51 -0.35
CA TYR A 83 -2.55 10.50 -1.34
C TYR A 83 -3.89 10.75 -0.67
N PRO A 84 -4.66 11.75 -1.14
CA PRO A 84 -6.08 11.82 -0.84
C PRO A 84 -6.79 10.53 -1.29
N LEU A 85 -7.81 10.08 -0.56
CA LEU A 85 -8.51 8.82 -0.85
C LEU A 85 -9.07 8.78 -2.28
N HIS A 86 -9.61 9.89 -2.79
CA HIS A 86 -10.16 9.97 -4.15
C HIS A 86 -9.12 9.73 -5.26
N ARG A 87 -7.81 9.72 -4.96
CA ARG A 87 -6.75 9.39 -5.91
C ARG A 87 -6.36 7.93 -5.90
N ILE A 88 -6.80 7.16 -4.90
CA ILE A 88 -6.60 5.72 -4.83
C ILE A 88 -7.68 5.08 -5.70
N SER A 89 -7.27 4.54 -6.85
CA SER A 89 -8.19 4.00 -7.85
C SER A 89 -8.47 2.52 -7.69
N TYR A 90 -7.62 1.80 -6.95
CA TYR A 90 -7.77 0.37 -6.72
C TYR A 90 -6.97 -0.08 -5.51
N CYS A 91 -7.45 -1.10 -4.80
CA CYS A 91 -6.68 -1.83 -3.82
C CYS A 91 -6.97 -3.32 -3.92
N ALA A 92 -5.93 -4.14 -3.74
CA ALA A 92 -6.05 -5.58 -3.90
C ALA A 92 -5.05 -6.31 -3.01
N ASP A 93 -5.48 -7.48 -2.54
CA ASP A 93 -4.60 -8.50 -1.99
C ASP A 93 -4.21 -9.50 -3.09
N ASP A 94 -3.04 -10.12 -2.95
CA ASP A 94 -2.70 -11.28 -3.76
C ASP A 94 -3.40 -12.54 -3.23
N LYS A 95 -4.09 -13.26 -4.12
CA LYS A 95 -4.78 -14.51 -3.76
C LYS A 95 -3.79 -15.61 -3.39
N SER A 96 -2.61 -15.61 -4.03
CA SER A 96 -1.57 -16.62 -3.81
C SER A 96 -0.75 -16.34 -2.56
N ASP A 97 -0.64 -15.07 -2.15
CA ASP A 97 0.11 -14.62 -0.99
C ASP A 97 -0.65 -13.53 -0.22
N LYS A 98 -1.43 -13.96 0.78
CA LYS A 98 -2.27 -13.07 1.59
C LYS A 98 -1.49 -12.01 2.37
N ARG A 99 -0.15 -12.08 2.37
CA ARG A 99 0.70 -11.06 2.99
C ARG A 99 0.94 -9.86 2.07
N MET A 100 0.64 -10.00 0.78
CA MET A 100 0.82 -8.91 -0.18
C MET A 100 -0.41 -8.03 -0.18
N PHE A 101 -0.21 -6.78 0.20
CA PHE A 101 -1.20 -5.72 0.09
C PHE A 101 -0.74 -4.74 -1.00
N THR A 102 -1.67 -4.30 -1.84
CA THR A 102 -1.39 -3.32 -2.89
C THR A 102 -2.47 -2.26 -3.00
N PHE A 103 -2.07 -1.08 -3.45
CA PHE A 103 -3.00 -0.08 -3.95
C PHE A 103 -2.43 0.63 -5.18
N ILE A 104 -3.31 1.13 -6.03
CA ILE A 104 -2.98 1.94 -7.20
C ILE A 104 -3.45 3.35 -6.92
N ALA A 105 -2.56 4.33 -7.11
CA ALA A 105 -2.88 5.74 -6.98
C ALA A 105 -2.46 6.53 -8.22
N LYS A 106 -3.25 7.55 -8.55
CA LYS A 106 -2.94 8.51 -9.61
C LYS A 106 -1.93 9.55 -9.11
N ALA A 107 -0.87 9.79 -9.88
CA ALA A 107 0.10 10.83 -9.59
C ALA A 107 -0.55 12.23 -9.64
N ALA A 108 -0.05 13.17 -8.82
CA ALA A 108 -0.73 14.44 -8.60
C ALA A 108 -0.92 15.31 -9.84
N ASN A 109 0.08 15.29 -10.73
CA ASN A 109 0.17 16.17 -11.89
C ASN A 109 0.30 15.37 -13.19
N SER A 110 -0.19 14.13 -13.23
CA SER A 110 -0.07 13.26 -14.40
C SER A 110 -1.27 12.33 -14.53
N THR A 111 -1.48 11.80 -15.73
CA THR A 111 -2.40 10.68 -15.98
C THR A 111 -1.77 9.33 -15.60
N GLN A 112 -0.51 9.32 -15.19
CA GLN A 112 0.22 8.14 -14.77
C GLN A 112 -0.31 7.58 -13.44
N HIS A 113 -0.44 6.26 -13.40
CA HIS A 113 -0.81 5.50 -12.23
C HIS A 113 0.39 4.71 -11.72
N ASN A 114 0.53 4.63 -10.40
CA ASN A 114 1.54 3.81 -9.76
C ASN A 114 0.88 2.78 -8.85
N CYS A 115 1.36 1.54 -8.93
CA CYS A 115 1.01 0.48 -8.00
C CYS A 115 2.05 0.42 -6.89
N TYR A 116 1.59 0.45 -5.64
CA TYR A 116 2.41 0.37 -4.44
C TYR A 116 2.25 -1.01 -3.81
N VAL A 117 3.37 -1.67 -3.52
CA VAL A 117 3.38 -3.06 -3.03
C VAL A 117 3.95 -3.13 -1.62
N PHE A 118 3.21 -3.78 -0.73
CA PHE A 118 3.57 -3.96 0.68
C PHE A 118 3.50 -5.43 1.09
N ASP A 119 4.34 -5.78 2.05
CA ASP A 119 4.34 -7.05 2.76
C ASP A 119 3.86 -6.78 4.19
N SER A 120 2.67 -7.30 4.51
CA SER A 120 1.92 -7.07 5.74
C SER A 120 1.25 -8.36 6.18
N GLU A 121 1.36 -8.70 7.47
CA GLU A 121 0.62 -9.83 8.05
C GLU A 121 -0.82 -9.45 8.46
N LYS A 122 -1.15 -8.15 8.40
CA LYS A 122 -2.47 -7.62 8.74
C LYS A 122 -3.31 -7.43 7.48
N CYS A 123 -4.62 -7.62 7.59
CA CYS A 123 -5.58 -7.34 6.51
C CYS A 123 -5.74 -5.81 6.32
N VAL A 124 -4.81 -5.18 5.58
CA VAL A 124 -4.83 -3.72 5.30
C VAL A 124 -5.89 -3.36 4.26
N SER A 125 -6.12 -4.23 3.27
CA SER A 125 -7.11 -4.06 2.20
C SER A 125 -8.52 -3.80 2.69
N ILE A 126 -8.97 -4.58 3.68
CA ILE A 126 -10.30 -4.45 4.29
C ILE A 126 -10.49 -3.07 4.91
N CYS A 127 -9.43 -2.53 5.52
CA CYS A 127 -9.46 -1.19 6.08
C CYS A 127 -9.57 -0.14 4.99
N LEU A 128 -8.72 -0.20 3.95
CA LEU A 128 -8.76 0.78 2.87
C LEU A 128 -10.13 0.82 2.17
N LEU A 129 -10.71 -0.36 1.90
CA LEU A 129 -12.05 -0.51 1.31
C LEU A 129 -13.18 0.03 2.20
N SER A 130 -12.94 0.25 3.49
CA SER A 130 -13.96 0.85 4.38
C SER A 130 -13.99 2.39 4.28
N TYR A 131 -12.98 3.01 3.66
CA TYR A 131 -12.85 4.46 3.52
C TYR A 131 -12.99 4.96 2.06
N THR A 132 -12.90 4.07 1.07
CA THR A 132 -13.08 4.37 -0.37
C THR A 132 -14.45 3.94 -0.86
#